data_AF-A0A813F8H0-F1
#
_entry.id   AF-A0A813F8H0-F1
#
_cell.length_a   1.000
_cell.length_b   1.000
_cell.length_c   1.000
_cell.angle_alpha   90.00
_cell.angle_beta   90.00
_cell.angle_gamma   90.00
#
_symmetry.space_group_name_H-M   'P 1'
#
loop_
_entity.id
_entity.type
_entity.pdbx_description
1 polymer ?
#
loop_
_entity_poly.entity_id
_entity_poly.type
_entity_poly.pdbx_seq_one_letter_code
_entity_poly.pdbx_strand_id
1 'polypeptide(L)'
;MRLYSSSPEGELSPMLSQLPDYVAGSTALAEGKFAQALLPLQRATEVAAAYFPAAGAHLELLVCQSAYGRCLWYSGRFQEAASQFEAALKVARELQGQAAAKCRLAESSARINFELGHFEKAEVLAAEAVAIAPPPLLMRVRTLLAAIQGVQSGQVGDHFDAGGETEAIWRVNCLVVKLLGSEPGSSPDLEALKAELGEGSPLARLLGDDSETGEAAALPRGMVRMALRSTTGQLAVAVGAGNWQAGSGCWVRPLLVGALSDFEALQPAGPTLLPFLYRTLSALGVLTGAGGLGPALVTEGLFRSALDHAANQSGAGRQNIWRAQLFLAFAKHLEQGREAENRATEISSLQSQAETALGGNKDLSPQQLRWALVYLPPPEEVRAEDVF
;
A
#
# COMPACT_ATOMS: atom_id res chain seq x y z
N MET A 1 -2.84 11.73 24.20
CA MET A 1 -3.77 12.42 23.29
C MET A 1 -4.48 11.33 22.49
N ARG A 2 -5.73 11.02 22.87
CA ARG A 2 -6.50 9.88 22.32
C ARG A 2 -7.19 10.34 21.02
N LEU A 3 -6.69 9.90 19.88
CA LEU A 3 -7.20 10.26 18.55
C LEU A 3 -8.02 9.10 17.97
N TYR A 4 -9.20 8.85 18.54
CA TYR A 4 -10.36 8.20 17.91
C TYR A 4 -11.54 8.44 18.86
N SER A 5 -12.35 9.46 18.55
CA SER A 5 -13.67 9.67 19.17
C SER A 5 -14.75 9.85 18.11
N SER A 6 -14.60 9.18 16.96
CA SER A 6 -15.78 8.52 16.41
C SER A 6 -16.07 7.39 17.40
N SER A 7 -17.09 7.54 18.24
CA SER A 7 -17.55 6.43 19.07
C SER A 7 -17.61 5.18 18.18
N PRO A 8 -17.10 4.01 18.60
CA PRO A 8 -17.33 2.74 17.91
C PRO A 8 -18.81 2.31 17.95
N GLU A 9 -19.73 3.24 18.21
CA GLU A 9 -21.17 3.10 18.29
C GLU A 9 -21.83 3.23 16.90
N GLY A 10 -21.15 2.79 15.84
CA GLY A 10 -21.92 2.16 14.77
C GLY A 10 -22.45 0.89 15.40
N GLU A 11 -23.70 0.91 15.89
CA GLU A 11 -24.29 -0.09 16.78
C GLU A 11 -23.78 -1.50 16.43
N LEU A 12 -22.78 -1.96 17.20
CA LEU A 12 -22.32 -3.33 17.10
C LEU A 12 -23.56 -4.20 17.28
N SER A 13 -23.71 -5.24 16.45
CA SER A 13 -24.75 -6.24 16.69
C SER A 13 -24.75 -6.57 18.19
N PRO A 14 -25.90 -6.55 18.88
CA PRO A 14 -25.95 -6.79 20.32
C PRO A 14 -25.26 -8.11 20.68
N MET A 15 -25.17 -9.07 19.76
CA MET A 15 -24.40 -10.31 19.94
C MET A 15 -22.88 -10.11 19.90
N LEU A 16 -22.33 -9.30 18.99
CA LEU A 16 -20.88 -9.03 18.95
C LEU A 16 -20.39 -8.24 20.16
N SER A 17 -21.22 -7.32 20.67
CA SER A 17 -20.90 -6.56 21.89
C SER A 17 -20.75 -7.47 23.12
N GLN A 18 -21.34 -8.67 23.08
CA GLN A 18 -21.25 -9.68 24.14
C GLN A 18 -20.03 -10.60 24.00
N LEU A 19 -19.23 -10.48 22.93
CA LEU A 19 -17.99 -11.23 22.74
C LEU A 19 -16.79 -10.39 23.22
N PRO A 20 -16.25 -10.63 24.43
CA PRO A 20 -15.19 -9.78 25.00
C PRO A 20 -13.92 -9.79 24.14
N ASP A 21 -13.59 -10.93 23.56
CA ASP A 21 -12.45 -11.09 22.66
C ASP A 21 -12.60 -10.27 21.38
N TYR A 22 -13.82 -10.14 20.83
CA TYR A 22 -14.06 -9.30 19.67
C TYR A 22 -13.88 -7.82 20.02
N VAL A 23 -14.47 -7.35 21.12
CA VAL A 23 -14.37 -5.94 21.56
C VAL A 23 -12.93 -5.57 21.89
N ALA A 24 -12.20 -6.42 22.61
CA ALA A 24 -10.78 -6.21 22.90
C ALA A 24 -9.95 -6.19 21.61
N GLY A 25 -10.22 -7.12 20.70
CA GLY A 25 -9.54 -7.24 19.41
C GLY A 25 -9.78 -6.05 18.49
N SER A 26 -11.03 -5.63 18.32
CA SER A 26 -11.43 -4.50 17.47
C SER A 26 -10.91 -3.17 18.03
N THR A 27 -10.93 -2.99 19.35
CA THR A 27 -10.34 -1.83 20.02
C THR A 27 -8.82 -1.78 19.78
N ALA A 28 -8.12 -2.89 20.00
CA ALA A 28 -6.69 -2.96 19.74
C ALA A 28 -6.36 -2.73 18.26
N LEU A 29 -7.19 -3.23 17.34
CA LEU A 29 -7.06 -3.00 15.89
C LEU A 29 -7.23 -1.52 15.53
N ALA A 30 -8.24 -0.85 16.09
CA ALA A 30 -8.48 0.58 15.89
C ALA A 30 -7.34 1.44 16.45
N GLU A 31 -6.73 1.01 17.56
CA GLU A 31 -5.55 1.65 18.14
C GLU A 31 -4.24 1.31 17.40
N GLY A 32 -4.28 0.52 16.32
CA GLY A 32 -3.10 0.09 15.56
C GLY A 32 -2.23 -0.95 16.27
N LYS A 33 -2.69 -1.52 17.39
CA LYS A 33 -1.97 -2.55 18.17
C LYS A 33 -2.20 -3.95 17.60
N PHE A 34 -1.78 -4.17 16.36
CA PHE A 34 -2.08 -5.39 15.59
C PHE A 34 -1.64 -6.69 16.28
N ALA A 35 -0.46 -6.69 16.91
CA ALA A 35 0.01 -7.85 17.66
C ALA A 35 -0.90 -8.22 18.85
N GLN A 36 -1.51 -7.22 19.49
CA GLN A 36 -2.45 -7.43 20.61
C GLN A 36 -3.85 -7.80 20.11
N ALA A 37 -4.25 -7.31 18.94
CA ALA A 37 -5.55 -7.58 18.33
C ALA A 37 -5.67 -9.01 17.77
N LEU A 38 -4.55 -9.61 17.36
CA LEU A 38 -4.51 -10.86 16.60
C LEU A 38 -5.18 -12.04 17.34
N LEU A 39 -4.74 -12.34 18.56
CA LEU A 39 -5.23 -13.50 19.32
C LEU A 39 -6.71 -13.33 19.75
N PRO A 40 -7.16 -12.18 20.28
CA PRO A 40 -8.57 -11.96 20.56
C PRO A 40 -9.46 -12.07 19.31
N LEU A 41 -9.07 -11.47 18.17
CA LEU A 41 -9.87 -11.57 16.94
C LEU A 41 -9.94 -13.01 16.40
N GLN A 42 -8.85 -13.77 16.52
CA GLN A 42 -8.86 -15.20 16.18
C GLN A 42 -9.88 -15.96 17.05
N ARG A 43 -9.80 -15.82 18.38
CA ARG A 43 -10.73 -16.49 19.31
C ARG A 43 -12.18 -16.07 19.09
N ALA A 44 -12.43 -14.79 18.85
CA ALA A 44 -13.75 -14.28 18.50
C ALA A 44 -14.30 -14.95 17.24
N THR A 45 -13.44 -15.16 16.23
CA THR A 45 -13.82 -15.87 14.99
C THR A 45 -14.12 -17.35 15.26
N GLU A 46 -13.34 -18.02 16.10
CA GLU A 46 -13.56 -19.43 16.49
C GLU A 46 -14.86 -19.60 17.28
N VAL A 47 -15.12 -18.73 18.27
CA VAL A 47 -16.36 -18.71 19.04
C VAL A 47 -17.55 -18.41 18.13
N ALA A 48 -17.42 -17.42 17.24
CA ALA A 48 -18.46 -17.09 16.28
C ALA A 48 -18.71 -18.21 15.25
N ALA A 49 -17.73 -19.05 14.95
CA ALA A 49 -17.95 -20.21 14.09
C ALA A 49 -18.64 -21.36 14.85
N ALA A 50 -18.42 -21.49 16.16
CA ALA A 50 -18.89 -22.62 16.96
C ALA A 50 -20.31 -22.43 17.52
N TYR A 51 -20.67 -21.22 17.97
CA TYR A 51 -21.87 -21.01 18.79
C TYR A 51 -23.06 -20.39 18.06
N PHE A 52 -22.85 -19.96 16.83
CA PHE A 52 -23.76 -19.11 16.08
C PHE A 52 -24.41 -19.94 14.95
N PRO A 53 -25.71 -20.28 15.06
CA PRO A 53 -26.36 -21.20 14.12
C PRO A 53 -26.50 -20.61 12.72
N ALA A 54 -26.46 -21.48 11.71
CA ALA A 54 -26.45 -21.17 10.27
C ALA A 54 -27.69 -20.42 9.73
N ALA A 55 -28.68 -20.06 10.55
CA ALA A 55 -29.89 -19.38 10.07
C ALA A 55 -29.88 -17.85 10.29
N GLY A 56 -28.93 -17.31 11.06
CA GLY A 56 -28.90 -15.87 11.35
C GLY A 56 -27.53 -15.31 11.75
N ALA A 57 -26.59 -16.16 12.14
CA ALA A 57 -25.33 -15.72 12.73
C ALA A 57 -24.14 -15.68 11.75
N HIS A 58 -24.47 -15.73 10.47
CA HIS A 58 -23.57 -15.47 9.35
C HIS A 58 -23.01 -14.04 9.39
N LEU A 59 -23.76 -13.08 9.96
CA LEU A 59 -23.35 -11.68 10.06
C LEU A 59 -22.20 -11.50 11.05
N GLU A 60 -22.35 -12.03 12.26
CA GLU A 60 -21.35 -11.99 13.32
C GLU A 60 -20.05 -12.64 12.86
N LEU A 61 -20.14 -13.83 12.27
CA LEU A 61 -18.98 -14.55 11.75
C LEU A 61 -18.27 -13.75 10.64
N LEU A 62 -19.03 -13.15 9.71
CA LEU A 62 -18.49 -12.31 8.64
C LEU A 62 -17.72 -11.11 9.19
N VAL A 63 -18.28 -10.42 10.18
CA VAL A 63 -17.64 -9.25 10.81
C VAL A 63 -16.37 -9.66 11.57
N CYS A 64 -16.40 -10.77 12.32
CA CYS A 64 -15.22 -11.31 12.99
C CYS A 64 -14.12 -11.69 11.99
N GLN A 65 -14.45 -12.43 10.93
CA GLN A 65 -13.51 -12.83 9.87
C GLN A 65 -12.91 -11.62 9.14
N SER A 66 -13.74 -10.61 8.84
CA SER A 66 -13.28 -9.36 8.23
C SER A 66 -12.29 -8.61 9.13
N ALA A 67 -12.61 -8.45 10.41
CA ALA A 67 -11.72 -7.80 11.38
C ALA A 67 -10.41 -8.57 11.56
N TYR A 68 -10.48 -9.90 11.67
CA TYR A 68 -9.30 -10.76 11.77
C TYR A 68 -8.44 -10.70 10.50
N GLY A 69 -9.06 -10.76 9.33
CA GLY A 69 -8.40 -10.58 8.02
C GLY A 69 -7.67 -9.23 7.91
N ARG A 70 -8.29 -8.14 8.38
CA ARG A 70 -7.64 -6.82 8.45
C ARG A 70 -6.44 -6.82 9.40
N CYS A 71 -6.56 -7.44 10.56
CA CYS A 71 -5.44 -7.55 11.50
C CYS A 71 -4.26 -8.32 10.89
N LEU A 72 -4.54 -9.42 10.18
CA LEU A 72 -3.54 -10.20 9.45
C LEU A 72 -2.91 -9.37 8.32
N TRP A 73 -3.71 -8.61 7.58
CA TRP A 73 -3.23 -7.68 6.55
C TRP A 73 -2.21 -6.70 7.13
N TYR A 74 -2.58 -5.97 8.19
CA TYR A 74 -1.69 -4.98 8.83
C TYR A 74 -0.44 -5.60 9.44
N SER A 75 -0.50 -6.90 9.79
CA SER A 75 0.63 -7.69 10.26
C SER A 75 1.49 -8.26 9.13
N GLY A 76 1.18 -7.96 7.85
CA GLY A 76 1.91 -8.48 6.68
C GLY A 76 1.66 -9.95 6.37
N ARG A 77 0.71 -10.60 7.06
CA ARG A 77 0.37 -12.04 6.91
C ARG A 77 -0.64 -12.22 5.78
N PHE A 78 -0.22 -11.89 4.56
CA PHE A 78 -1.12 -11.72 3.43
C PHE A 78 -1.85 -13.01 3.00
N GLN A 79 -1.18 -14.15 3.03
CA GLN A 79 -1.79 -15.44 2.68
C GLN A 79 -2.95 -15.81 3.61
N GLU A 80 -2.78 -15.55 4.90
CA GLU A 80 -3.79 -15.84 5.92
C GLU A 80 -4.92 -14.83 5.87
N ALA A 81 -4.60 -13.55 5.64
CA ALA A 81 -5.61 -12.52 5.40
C ALA A 81 -6.50 -12.86 4.19
N ALA A 82 -5.91 -13.38 3.10
CA ALA A 82 -6.66 -13.83 1.92
C ALA A 82 -7.67 -14.92 2.28
N SER A 83 -7.23 -15.90 3.08
CA SER A 83 -8.10 -16.99 3.53
C SER A 83 -9.29 -16.48 4.36
N GLN A 84 -9.07 -15.48 5.23
CA GLN A 84 -10.14 -14.88 6.05
C GLN A 84 -11.11 -14.05 5.21
N PHE A 85 -10.62 -13.22 4.29
CA PHE A 85 -11.50 -12.43 3.42
C PHE A 85 -12.30 -13.29 2.45
N GLU A 86 -11.72 -14.38 1.93
CA GLU A 86 -12.43 -15.33 1.07
C GLU A 86 -13.52 -16.09 1.83
N ALA A 87 -13.25 -16.50 3.08
CA ALA A 87 -14.26 -17.09 3.95
C ALA A 87 -15.40 -16.11 4.24
N ALA A 88 -15.08 -14.86 4.60
CA ALA A 88 -16.06 -13.82 4.86
C ALA A 88 -16.90 -13.49 3.61
N LEU A 89 -16.27 -13.39 2.44
CA LEU A 89 -16.95 -13.14 1.17
C LEU A 89 -17.89 -14.28 0.78
N LYS A 90 -17.50 -15.53 1.05
CA LYS A 90 -18.38 -16.69 0.83
C LYS A 90 -19.65 -16.57 1.67
N VAL A 91 -19.51 -16.26 2.96
CA VAL A 91 -20.65 -16.01 3.86
C VAL A 91 -21.49 -14.83 3.36
N ALA A 92 -20.84 -13.74 2.93
CA ALA A 92 -21.51 -12.56 2.38
C ALA A 92 -22.40 -12.92 1.20
N ARG A 93 -21.91 -13.74 0.25
CA ARG A 93 -22.65 -14.16 -0.95
C ARG A 93 -23.94 -14.92 -0.63
N GLU A 94 -23.96 -15.69 0.45
CA GLU A 94 -25.12 -16.45 0.92
C GLU A 94 -26.21 -15.55 1.52
N LEU A 95 -25.84 -14.35 2.01
CA LEU A 95 -26.77 -13.38 2.59
C LEU A 95 -27.52 -12.58 1.51
N GLN A 96 -28.84 -12.44 1.66
CA GLN A 96 -29.64 -11.56 0.81
C GLN A 96 -29.58 -10.11 1.32
N GLY A 97 -29.59 -9.12 0.41
CA GLY A 97 -29.73 -7.70 0.76
C GLY A 97 -28.47 -6.92 1.16
N GLN A 98 -27.30 -7.56 1.29
CA GLN A 98 -26.09 -6.92 1.84
C GLN A 98 -25.06 -6.48 0.78
N ALA A 99 -25.46 -5.58 -0.13
CA ALA A 99 -24.60 -5.14 -1.24
C ALA A 99 -23.32 -4.43 -0.79
N ALA A 100 -23.39 -3.59 0.26
CA ALA A 100 -22.24 -2.85 0.77
C ALA A 100 -21.20 -3.78 1.41
N ALA A 101 -21.61 -4.69 2.31
CA ALA A 101 -20.70 -5.67 2.91
C ALA A 101 -20.07 -6.59 1.86
N LYS A 102 -20.86 -7.11 0.90
CA LYS A 102 -20.34 -7.91 -0.22
C LYS A 102 -19.30 -7.13 -1.03
N CYS A 103 -19.60 -5.87 -1.36
CA CYS A 103 -18.70 -4.99 -2.10
C CYS A 103 -17.36 -4.81 -1.38
N ARG A 104 -17.38 -4.46 -0.08
CA ARG A 104 -16.16 -4.26 0.72
C ARG A 104 -15.33 -5.52 0.88
N LEU A 105 -15.96 -6.67 1.02
CA LEU A 105 -15.27 -7.96 1.14
C LEU A 105 -14.66 -8.41 -0.19
N ALA A 106 -15.38 -8.21 -1.30
CA ALA A 106 -14.86 -8.46 -2.64
C ALA A 106 -13.69 -7.51 -2.95
N GLU A 107 -13.79 -6.24 -2.58
CA GLU A 107 -12.69 -5.26 -2.67
C GLU A 107 -11.47 -5.68 -1.83
N SER A 108 -11.69 -6.08 -0.57
CA SER A 108 -10.61 -6.53 0.32
C SER A 108 -9.94 -7.80 -0.21
N SER A 109 -10.72 -8.73 -0.74
CA SER A 109 -10.25 -9.96 -1.38
C SER A 109 -9.48 -9.67 -2.68
N ALA A 110 -9.88 -8.66 -3.44
CA ALA A 110 -9.15 -8.23 -4.63
C ALA A 110 -7.79 -7.60 -4.26
N ARG A 111 -7.76 -6.70 -3.25
CA ARG A 111 -6.53 -6.08 -2.75
C ARG A 111 -5.51 -7.10 -2.29
N ILE A 112 -5.95 -8.14 -1.56
CA ILE A 112 -5.01 -9.13 -1.02
C ILE A 112 -4.45 -10.05 -2.10
N ASN A 113 -5.28 -10.43 -3.06
CA ASN A 113 -4.81 -11.19 -4.21
C ASN A 113 -3.86 -10.34 -5.07
N PHE A 114 -4.06 -9.02 -5.15
CA PHE A 114 -3.09 -8.11 -5.79
C PHE A 114 -1.76 -8.04 -5.04
N GLU A 115 -1.75 -7.99 -3.70
CA GLU A 115 -0.50 -8.02 -2.92
C GLU A 115 0.25 -9.36 -3.03
N LEU A 116 -0.48 -10.46 -3.24
CA LEU A 116 0.10 -11.78 -3.48
C LEU A 116 0.57 -11.99 -4.94
N GLY A 117 0.14 -11.14 -5.87
CA GLY A 117 0.48 -11.24 -7.30
C GLY A 117 -0.48 -12.11 -8.11
N HIS A 118 -1.64 -12.49 -7.56
CA HIS A 118 -2.70 -13.21 -8.26
C HIS A 118 -3.59 -12.22 -9.03
N PHE A 119 -3.05 -11.60 -10.08
CA PHE A 119 -3.70 -10.48 -10.76
C PHE A 119 -5.04 -10.86 -11.40
N GLU A 120 -5.16 -12.04 -12.01
CA GLU A 120 -6.40 -12.50 -12.66
C GLU A 120 -7.52 -12.65 -11.63
N LYS A 121 -7.20 -13.25 -10.47
CA LYS A 121 -8.17 -13.40 -9.37
C LYS A 121 -8.53 -12.04 -8.77
N ALA A 122 -7.55 -11.15 -8.62
CA ALA A 122 -7.77 -9.79 -8.12
C ALA A 122 -8.70 -8.99 -9.05
N GLU A 123 -8.50 -9.09 -10.37
CA GLU A 123 -9.32 -8.41 -11.37
C GLU A 123 -10.77 -8.90 -11.34
N VAL A 124 -10.99 -10.22 -11.31
CA VAL A 124 -12.35 -10.80 -11.23
C VAL A 124 -13.08 -10.33 -9.98
N LEU A 125 -12.40 -10.33 -8.82
CA LEU A 125 -12.98 -9.87 -7.55
C LEU A 125 -13.25 -8.37 -7.54
N ALA A 126 -12.37 -7.56 -8.15
CA ALA A 126 -12.58 -6.12 -8.27
C ALA A 126 -13.75 -5.82 -9.22
N ALA A 127 -13.88 -6.55 -10.33
CA ALA A 127 -15.01 -6.43 -11.25
C ALA A 127 -16.34 -6.82 -10.59
N GLU A 128 -16.36 -7.90 -9.81
CA GLU A 128 -17.51 -8.28 -8.97
C GLU A 128 -17.88 -7.15 -8.00
N ALA A 129 -16.89 -6.60 -7.30
CA ALA A 129 -17.09 -5.49 -6.38
C ALA A 129 -17.66 -4.25 -7.09
N VAL A 130 -17.20 -3.91 -8.30
CA VAL A 130 -17.77 -2.81 -9.12
C VAL A 130 -19.22 -3.08 -9.48
N ALA A 131 -19.56 -4.31 -9.85
CA ALA A 131 -20.91 -4.68 -10.28
C ALA A 131 -21.96 -4.53 -9.17
N ILE A 132 -21.55 -4.69 -7.91
CA ILE A 132 -22.43 -4.61 -6.73
C ILE A 132 -22.22 -3.35 -5.89
N ALA A 133 -21.30 -2.46 -6.29
CA ALA A 133 -20.92 -1.30 -5.50
C ALA A 133 -22.07 -0.28 -5.38
N PRO A 134 -22.46 0.12 -4.15
CA PRO A 134 -23.32 1.28 -3.99
C PRO A 134 -22.56 2.57 -4.40
N PRO A 135 -23.26 3.66 -4.75
CA PRO A 135 -22.64 4.89 -5.26
C PRO A 135 -21.46 5.43 -4.44
N PRO A 136 -21.46 5.42 -3.09
CA PRO A 136 -20.34 5.90 -2.29
C PRO A 136 -19.05 5.07 -2.44
N LEU A 137 -19.16 3.78 -2.78
CA LEU A 137 -18.01 2.88 -2.89
C LEU A 137 -17.51 2.71 -4.32
N LEU A 138 -18.35 3.04 -5.31
CA LEU A 138 -18.09 2.75 -6.72
C LEU A 138 -16.75 3.35 -7.21
N MET A 139 -16.46 4.60 -6.89
CA MET A 139 -15.22 5.26 -7.36
C MET A 139 -13.97 4.60 -6.79
N ARG A 140 -14.03 4.16 -5.54
CA ARG A 140 -12.91 3.50 -4.88
C ARG A 140 -12.63 2.14 -5.50
N VAL A 141 -13.66 1.32 -5.74
CA VAL A 141 -13.47 0.01 -6.37
C VAL A 141 -13.06 0.14 -7.83
N ARG A 142 -13.57 1.15 -8.56
CA ARG A 142 -13.07 1.48 -9.91
C ARG A 142 -11.60 1.86 -9.91
N THR A 143 -11.14 2.62 -8.91
CA THR A 143 -9.72 2.95 -8.75
C THR A 143 -8.87 1.70 -8.52
N LEU A 144 -9.37 0.74 -7.73
CA LEU A 144 -8.70 -0.55 -7.55
C LEU A 144 -8.63 -1.33 -8.87
N LEU A 145 -9.74 -1.47 -9.58
CA LEU A 145 -9.79 -2.20 -10.85
C LEU A 145 -8.86 -1.57 -11.91
N ALA A 146 -8.91 -0.25 -12.06
CA ALA A 146 -8.05 0.48 -13.00
C ALA A 146 -6.55 0.32 -12.65
N ALA A 147 -6.22 0.27 -11.36
CA ALA A 147 -4.85 0.02 -10.91
C ALA A 147 -4.37 -1.40 -11.24
N ILE A 148 -5.22 -2.42 -11.01
CA ILE A 148 -4.92 -3.82 -11.35
C ILE A 148 -4.70 -3.97 -12.86
N GLN A 149 -5.65 -3.46 -13.65
CA GLN A 149 -5.58 -3.49 -15.11
C GLN A 149 -4.37 -2.73 -15.64
N GLY A 150 -4.07 -1.56 -15.09
CA GLY A 150 -2.90 -0.77 -15.50
C GLY A 150 -1.56 -1.45 -15.19
N VAL A 151 -1.48 -2.24 -14.11
CA VAL A 151 -0.30 -3.09 -13.86
C VAL A 151 -0.17 -4.14 -14.96
N GLN A 152 -1.25 -4.88 -15.26
CA GLN A 152 -1.25 -5.99 -16.23
C GLN A 152 -1.03 -5.52 -17.68
N SER A 153 -1.83 -4.56 -18.15
CA SER A 153 -1.84 -4.13 -19.56
C SER A 153 -0.85 -3.01 -19.87
N GLY A 154 -0.42 -2.25 -18.85
CA GLY A 154 0.31 -1.00 -19.06
C GLY A 154 -0.56 0.13 -19.62
N GLN A 155 -1.89 -0.05 -19.68
CA GLN A 155 -2.83 0.97 -20.16
C GLN A 155 -3.53 1.65 -19.00
N VAL A 156 -3.76 2.95 -19.16
CA VAL A 156 -4.49 3.76 -18.19
C VAL A 156 -5.98 3.60 -18.45
N GLY A 157 -6.74 3.27 -17.40
CA GLY A 157 -8.20 3.26 -17.48
C GLY A 157 -8.79 4.65 -17.70
N ASP A 158 -10.06 4.71 -18.08
CA ASP A 158 -10.77 5.97 -18.29
C ASP A 158 -10.71 6.89 -17.06
N HIS A 159 -10.60 8.19 -17.30
CA HIS A 159 -10.71 9.18 -16.24
C HIS A 159 -12.13 9.18 -15.66
N PHE A 160 -12.20 9.25 -14.34
CA PHE A 160 -13.44 9.48 -13.62
C PHE A 160 -13.23 10.57 -12.57
N ASP A 161 -14.23 11.43 -12.43
CA ASP A 161 -14.25 12.53 -11.48
C ASP A 161 -14.53 11.96 -10.08
N ALA A 162 -13.45 11.63 -9.37
CA ALA A 162 -13.50 11.35 -7.95
C ALA A 162 -13.04 12.62 -7.22
N GLY A 163 -13.63 12.93 -6.06
CA GLY A 163 -13.12 14.01 -5.21
C GLY A 163 -12.06 13.50 -4.24
N GLY A 164 -11.12 14.38 -3.87
CA GLY A 164 -10.23 14.18 -2.71
C GLY A 164 -9.21 13.06 -2.86
N GLU A 165 -9.10 12.21 -1.84
CA GLU A 165 -8.05 11.18 -1.74
C GLU A 165 -8.13 10.13 -2.84
N THR A 166 -9.35 9.72 -3.23
CA THR A 166 -9.54 8.69 -4.27
C THR A 166 -9.03 9.18 -5.62
N GLU A 167 -9.25 10.46 -5.94
CA GLU A 167 -8.74 11.07 -7.17
C GLU A 167 -7.21 11.08 -7.20
N ALA A 168 -6.58 11.50 -6.11
CA ALA A 168 -5.13 11.57 -6.03
C ALA A 168 -4.48 10.19 -6.13
N ILE A 169 -5.07 9.17 -5.49
CA ILE A 169 -4.64 7.77 -5.63
C ILE A 169 -4.73 7.32 -7.09
N TRP A 170 -5.87 7.58 -7.74
CA TRP A 170 -6.06 7.24 -9.15
C TRP A 170 -5.03 7.95 -10.04
N ARG A 171 -4.80 9.26 -9.85
CA ARG A 171 -3.83 10.05 -10.62
C ARG A 171 -2.41 9.53 -10.47
N VAL A 172 -1.96 9.22 -9.24
CA VAL A 172 -0.64 8.63 -9.01
C VAL A 172 -0.51 7.27 -9.68
N ASN A 173 -1.53 6.41 -9.56
CA ASN A 173 -1.51 5.11 -10.23
C ASN A 173 -1.48 5.25 -11.76
N CYS A 174 -2.19 6.23 -12.33
CA CYS A 174 -2.11 6.54 -13.75
C CYS A 174 -0.71 7.00 -14.16
N LEU A 175 -0.06 7.86 -13.37
CA LEU A 175 1.32 8.29 -13.63
C LEU A 175 2.29 7.11 -13.61
N VAL A 176 2.15 6.21 -12.62
CA VAL A 176 2.95 4.97 -12.54
C VAL A 176 2.80 4.14 -13.81
N VAL A 177 1.58 3.98 -14.31
CA VAL A 177 1.30 3.19 -15.52
C VAL A 177 1.86 3.88 -16.77
N LYS A 178 1.61 5.19 -16.95
CA LYS A 178 2.07 5.96 -18.11
C LYS A 178 3.59 6.00 -18.23
N LEU A 179 4.27 6.34 -17.13
CA LEU A 179 5.69 6.64 -17.16
C LEU A 179 6.58 5.40 -17.18
N LEU A 180 6.10 4.27 -16.68
CA LEU A 180 6.86 3.02 -16.72
C LEU A 180 6.62 2.21 -18.00
N GLY A 181 5.65 2.60 -18.84
CA GLY A 181 5.40 2.08 -20.18
C GLY A 181 5.12 0.57 -20.26
N SER A 182 4.56 0.10 -21.38
CA SER A 182 4.51 -1.33 -21.68
C SER A 182 5.84 -1.84 -22.26
N GLU A 183 6.58 -0.98 -22.96
CA GLU A 183 7.81 -1.34 -23.65
C GLU A 183 9.07 -0.79 -22.96
N PRO A 184 10.08 -1.64 -22.69
CA PRO A 184 11.35 -1.20 -22.15
C PRO A 184 12.06 -0.26 -23.14
N GLY A 185 12.38 0.96 -22.69
CA GLY A 185 13.09 1.97 -23.49
C GLY A 185 12.22 3.12 -24.01
N SER A 186 10.91 3.11 -23.78
CA SER A 186 10.07 4.29 -23.99
C SER A 186 10.56 5.45 -23.10
N SER A 187 10.75 6.64 -23.70
CA SER A 187 11.13 7.82 -22.93
C SER A 187 9.95 8.25 -22.06
N PRO A 188 10.14 8.40 -20.73
CA PRO A 188 9.06 8.82 -19.86
C PRO A 188 8.60 10.24 -20.21
N ASP A 189 7.29 10.47 -20.21
CA ASP A 189 6.69 11.79 -20.38
C ASP A 189 6.82 12.61 -19.10
N LEU A 190 8.00 13.20 -18.89
CA LEU A 190 8.28 14.01 -17.71
C LEU A 190 7.43 15.29 -17.63
N GLU A 191 6.90 15.78 -18.74
CA GLU A 191 6.01 16.94 -18.75
C GLU A 191 4.66 16.59 -18.13
N ALA A 192 4.12 15.39 -18.40
CA ALA A 192 2.91 14.91 -17.74
C ALA A 192 3.10 14.81 -16.21
N LEU A 193 4.27 14.34 -15.75
CA LEU A 193 4.58 14.29 -14.31
C LEU A 193 4.59 15.69 -13.68
N LYS A 194 5.21 16.67 -14.35
CA LYS A 194 5.22 18.06 -13.87
C LYS A 194 3.84 18.69 -13.89
N ALA A 195 3.05 18.43 -14.91
CA ALA A 195 1.69 18.97 -15.00
C ALA A 195 0.82 18.48 -13.83
N GLU A 196 0.93 17.19 -13.47
CA GLU A 196 0.24 16.63 -12.31
C GLU A 196 0.81 17.11 -10.97
N LEU A 197 2.05 17.62 -10.93
CA LEU A 197 2.68 18.18 -9.73
C LEU A 197 2.65 19.71 -9.66
N GLY A 198 2.15 20.36 -10.71
CA GLY A 198 2.04 21.81 -10.78
C GLY A 198 1.09 22.35 -9.71
N GLU A 199 1.34 23.58 -9.27
CA GLU A 199 0.49 24.26 -8.30
C GLU A 199 -0.98 24.22 -8.73
N GLY A 200 -1.84 23.83 -7.79
CA GLY A 200 -3.28 23.77 -8.01
C GLY A 200 -3.82 22.45 -8.55
N SER A 201 -2.98 21.49 -8.95
CA SER A 201 -3.45 20.13 -9.28
C SER A 201 -4.02 19.42 -8.03
N PRO A 202 -4.98 18.49 -8.18
CA PRO A 202 -5.49 17.71 -7.05
C PRO A 202 -4.39 16.94 -6.31
N LEU A 203 -3.41 16.42 -7.06
CA LEU A 203 -2.27 15.71 -6.50
C LEU A 203 -1.33 16.66 -5.73
N ALA A 204 -0.99 17.81 -6.29
CA ALA A 204 -0.13 18.79 -5.63
C ALA A 204 -0.75 19.31 -4.33
N ARG A 205 -2.06 19.53 -4.29
CA ARG A 205 -2.78 19.91 -3.06
C ARG A 205 -2.63 18.86 -1.98
N LEU A 206 -2.85 17.58 -2.30
CA LEU A 206 -2.75 16.50 -1.30
C LEU A 206 -1.30 16.21 -0.88
N LEU A 207 -0.33 16.43 -1.77
CA LEU A 207 1.10 16.29 -1.47
C LEU A 207 1.68 17.49 -0.72
N GLY A 208 0.99 18.64 -0.71
CA GLY A 208 1.43 19.87 -0.06
C GLY A 208 1.46 19.77 1.47
N ASP A 209 2.16 20.72 2.10
CA ASP A 209 2.16 20.88 3.55
C ASP A 209 0.92 21.71 3.95
N ASP A 210 -0.18 21.04 4.27
CA ASP A 210 -1.41 21.64 4.83
C ASP A 210 -1.22 22.18 6.27
N SER A 211 -0.03 22.70 6.58
CA SER A 211 0.33 23.21 7.91
C SER A 211 -0.54 24.39 8.38
N GLU A 212 -1.32 25.01 7.47
CA GLU A 212 -2.14 26.18 7.77
C GLU A 212 -3.59 25.85 8.19
N THR A 213 -4.13 24.69 7.83
CA THR A 213 -5.46 24.29 8.28
C THR A 213 -5.33 23.44 9.53
N GLY A 214 -5.42 24.06 10.71
CA GLY A 214 -5.30 23.42 12.03
C GLY A 214 -6.29 22.29 12.36
N GLU A 215 -6.95 21.69 11.37
CA GLU A 215 -7.61 20.40 11.48
C GLU A 215 -6.54 19.31 11.47
N ALA A 216 -6.12 18.94 12.68
CA ALA A 216 -5.19 17.86 12.93
C ALA A 216 -5.52 16.62 12.06
N ALA A 217 -4.50 16.19 11.31
CA ALA A 217 -4.37 14.93 10.60
C ALA A 217 -5.28 13.81 11.14
N ALA A 218 -6.42 13.61 10.49
CA ALA A 218 -7.09 12.32 10.60
C ALA A 218 -6.10 11.25 10.09
N LEU A 219 -5.81 10.24 10.92
CA LEU A 219 -4.85 9.15 10.63
C LEU A 219 -4.95 8.55 9.20
N PRO A 220 -6.14 8.40 8.58
CA PRO A 220 -6.26 7.94 7.19
C PRO A 220 -5.56 8.88 6.19
N ARG A 221 -5.71 10.20 6.37
CA ARG A 221 -5.10 11.23 5.51
C ARG A 221 -3.59 11.22 5.60
N GLY A 222 -3.05 11.09 6.81
CA GLY A 222 -1.61 11.04 7.02
C GLY A 222 -0.96 9.85 6.30
N MET A 223 -1.59 8.67 6.42
CA MET A 223 -1.11 7.45 5.75
C MET A 223 -1.15 7.56 4.23
N VAL A 224 -2.27 8.04 3.68
CA VAL A 224 -2.43 8.22 2.23
C VAL A 224 -1.42 9.25 1.73
N ARG A 225 -1.28 10.40 2.38
CA ARG A 225 -0.30 11.43 2.00
C ARG A 225 1.13 10.89 2.01
N MET A 226 1.54 10.22 3.08
CA MET A 226 2.85 9.58 3.21
C MET A 226 3.11 8.62 2.03
N ALA A 227 2.15 7.74 1.75
CA ALA A 227 2.27 6.76 0.67
C ALA A 227 2.35 7.42 -0.71
N LEU A 228 1.54 8.46 -0.97
CA LEU A 228 1.55 9.18 -2.25
C LEU A 228 2.84 9.99 -2.45
N ARG A 229 3.37 10.65 -1.40
CA ARG A 229 4.67 11.33 -1.45
C ARG A 229 5.80 10.34 -1.73
N SER A 230 5.80 9.22 -1.01
CA SER A 230 6.77 8.14 -1.19
C SER A 230 6.73 7.57 -2.61
N THR A 231 5.55 7.19 -3.10
CA THR A 231 5.38 6.61 -4.45
C THR A 231 5.75 7.60 -5.53
N THR A 232 5.32 8.86 -5.43
CA THR A 232 5.61 9.89 -6.43
C THR A 232 7.10 10.22 -6.48
N GLY A 233 7.75 10.37 -5.33
CA GLY A 233 9.20 10.60 -5.27
C GLY A 233 10.01 9.42 -5.84
N GLN A 234 9.59 8.19 -5.56
CA GLN A 234 10.22 7.00 -6.14
C GLN A 234 10.01 6.88 -7.64
N LEU A 235 8.80 7.19 -8.12
CA LEU A 235 8.51 7.23 -9.55
C LEU A 235 9.42 8.23 -10.25
N ALA A 236 9.59 9.43 -9.67
CA ALA A 236 10.48 10.45 -10.19
C ALA A 236 11.95 9.97 -10.27
N VAL A 237 12.42 9.24 -9.26
CA VAL A 237 13.76 8.62 -9.28
C VAL A 237 13.85 7.54 -10.35
N ALA A 238 12.85 6.68 -10.47
CA ALA A 238 12.83 5.58 -11.45
C ALA A 238 12.86 6.09 -12.91
N VAL A 239 12.19 7.20 -13.19
CA VAL A 239 12.16 7.82 -14.54
C VAL A 239 13.34 8.77 -14.79
N GLY A 240 14.31 8.85 -13.86
CA GLY A 240 15.52 9.68 -14.02
C GLY A 240 15.30 11.18 -13.82
N ALA A 241 14.18 11.61 -13.25
CA ALA A 241 13.90 13.03 -12.97
C ALA A 241 14.85 13.63 -11.91
N GLY A 242 15.59 12.80 -11.17
CA GLY A 242 16.57 13.23 -10.16
C GLY A 242 17.80 13.97 -10.73
N ASN A 243 18.15 13.75 -12.00
CA ASN A 243 19.30 14.40 -12.66
C ASN A 243 18.98 15.79 -13.20
N TRP A 244 17.78 16.31 -12.92
CA TRP A 244 17.37 17.63 -13.39
C TRP A 244 18.27 18.72 -12.80
N GLN A 245 18.81 19.54 -13.71
CA GLN A 245 19.86 20.52 -13.45
C GLN A 245 19.61 21.32 -12.18
N ALA A 246 20.67 21.53 -11.40
CA ALA A 246 20.72 22.18 -10.09
C ALA A 246 20.06 23.58 -9.99
N GLY A 247 19.54 24.14 -11.10
CA GLY A 247 18.81 25.41 -11.14
C GLY A 247 17.27 25.29 -11.10
N SER A 248 16.66 24.15 -11.42
CA SER A 248 15.19 24.07 -11.62
C SER A 248 14.39 23.64 -10.37
N GLY A 249 14.96 23.73 -9.18
CA GLY A 249 14.27 23.35 -7.93
C GLY A 249 13.96 21.85 -7.87
N CYS A 250 14.87 21.06 -7.30
CA CYS A 250 14.66 19.61 -7.16
C CYS A 250 13.52 19.34 -6.16
N TRP A 251 12.28 19.23 -6.66
CA TRP A 251 11.07 18.95 -5.87
C TRP A 251 11.02 17.50 -5.35
N VAL A 252 11.79 16.59 -5.95
CA VAL A 252 11.82 15.17 -5.58
C VAL A 252 12.32 14.97 -4.14
N ARG A 253 13.39 15.69 -3.75
CA ARG A 253 13.96 15.57 -2.40
C ARG A 253 12.98 16.05 -1.31
N PRO A 254 12.37 17.25 -1.39
CA PRO A 254 11.32 17.66 -0.46
C PRO A 254 10.18 16.66 -0.32
N LEU A 255 9.69 16.07 -1.41
CA LEU A 255 8.63 15.06 -1.35
C LEU A 255 9.05 13.81 -0.56
N LEU A 256 10.24 13.27 -0.84
CA LEU A 256 10.74 12.09 -0.14
C LEU A 256 11.02 12.38 1.35
N VAL A 257 11.58 13.55 1.66
CA VAL A 257 11.77 13.98 3.06
C VAL A 257 10.43 14.19 3.77
N GLY A 258 9.44 14.76 3.09
CA GLY A 258 8.07 14.91 3.59
C GLY A 258 7.43 13.55 3.89
N ALA A 259 7.66 12.53 3.05
CA ALA A 259 7.19 11.17 3.30
C ALA A 259 7.84 10.55 4.56
N LEU A 260 9.12 10.80 4.81
CA LEU A 260 9.79 10.34 6.04
C LEU A 260 9.26 11.06 7.28
N SER A 261 9.06 12.37 7.19
CA SER A 261 8.45 13.17 8.26
C SER A 261 7.03 12.69 8.59
N ASP A 262 6.23 12.41 7.57
CA ASP A 262 4.89 11.83 7.75
C ASP A 262 4.98 10.43 8.40
N PHE A 263 5.94 9.60 8.01
CA PHE A 263 6.14 8.28 8.61
C PHE A 263 6.51 8.38 10.10
N GLU A 264 7.44 9.27 10.44
CA GLU A 264 7.85 9.53 11.83
C GLU A 264 6.69 10.06 12.68
N ALA A 265 5.87 10.95 12.13
CA ALA A 265 4.69 11.48 12.79
C ALA A 265 3.60 10.41 13.01
N LEU A 266 3.46 9.46 12.07
CA LEU A 266 2.48 8.37 12.16
C LEU A 266 2.88 7.28 13.16
N GLN A 267 4.18 7.06 13.39
CA GLN A 267 4.72 5.95 14.19
C GLN A 267 3.98 4.61 13.94
N PRO A 268 3.92 4.13 12.70
CA PRO A 268 3.06 3.01 12.36
C PRO A 268 3.51 1.73 13.07
N ALA A 269 2.61 1.13 13.82
CA ALA A 269 2.86 -0.09 14.59
C ALA A 269 2.87 -1.38 13.75
N GLY A 270 2.57 -1.29 12.45
CA GLY A 270 2.41 -2.45 11.56
C GLY A 270 3.44 -2.52 10.43
N PRO A 271 3.85 -3.72 10.00
CA PRO A 271 4.80 -3.91 8.91
C PRO A 271 4.31 -3.46 7.52
N THR A 272 3.02 -3.17 7.32
CA THR A 272 2.48 -2.77 6.02
C THR A 272 2.97 -1.41 5.53
N LEU A 273 3.40 -0.52 6.43
CA LEU A 273 3.89 0.81 6.05
C LEU A 273 5.41 0.90 5.93
N LEU A 274 6.14 -0.04 6.54
CA LEU A 274 7.59 -0.15 6.43
C LEU A 274 8.11 -0.20 4.97
N PRO A 275 7.41 -0.82 4.01
CA PRO A 275 7.75 -0.70 2.59
C PRO A 275 7.94 0.72 2.09
N PHE A 276 7.06 1.65 2.48
CA PHE A 276 7.22 3.04 2.09
C PHE A 276 8.46 3.67 2.71
N LEU A 277 8.79 3.33 3.97
CA LEU A 277 10.00 3.81 4.64
C LEU A 277 11.27 3.39 3.87
N TYR A 278 11.53 2.09 3.76
CA TYR A 278 12.81 1.64 3.17
C TYR A 278 12.91 1.96 1.67
N ARG A 279 11.78 2.02 0.95
CA ARG A 279 11.79 2.46 -0.45
C ARG A 279 12.07 3.96 -0.59
N THR A 280 11.56 4.79 0.34
CA THR A 280 11.86 6.23 0.39
C THR A 280 13.34 6.47 0.70
N LEU A 281 13.90 5.73 1.66
CA LEU A 281 15.33 5.77 1.99
C LEU A 281 16.21 5.37 0.80
N SER A 282 15.85 4.28 0.11
CA SER A 282 16.52 3.83 -1.12
C SER A 282 16.50 4.90 -2.21
N ALA A 283 15.32 5.49 -2.47
CA ALA A 283 15.18 6.56 -3.46
C ALA A 283 15.98 7.82 -3.12
N LEU A 284 16.02 8.21 -1.83
CA LEU A 284 16.89 9.29 -1.35
C LEU A 284 18.36 8.96 -1.53
N GLY A 285 18.75 7.70 -1.32
CA GLY A 285 20.10 7.21 -1.59
C GLY A 285 20.48 7.39 -3.06
N VAL A 286 19.65 6.89 -3.97
CA VAL A 286 19.85 7.05 -5.43
C VAL A 286 19.96 8.54 -5.81
N LEU A 287 19.05 9.38 -5.32
CA LEU A 287 19.03 10.81 -5.60
C LEU A 287 20.29 11.53 -5.09
N THR A 288 20.75 11.19 -3.88
CA THR A 288 21.93 11.79 -3.26
C THR A 288 23.22 11.36 -3.98
N GLY A 289 23.29 10.10 -4.43
CA GLY A 289 24.42 9.58 -5.21
C GLY A 289 24.52 10.19 -6.61
N ALA A 290 23.40 10.35 -7.31
CA ALA A 290 23.40 10.80 -8.70
C ALA A 290 23.83 12.26 -8.90
N GLY A 291 23.52 13.14 -7.94
CA GLY A 291 23.86 14.56 -8.04
C GLY A 291 25.31 14.92 -7.66
N GLY A 292 26.09 13.97 -7.13
CA GLY A 292 27.36 14.28 -6.45
C GLY A 292 27.21 15.23 -5.26
N LEU A 293 25.96 15.45 -4.81
CA LEU A 293 25.57 16.46 -3.82
C LEU A 293 25.85 16.01 -2.39
N GLY A 294 26.08 14.71 -2.16
CA GLY A 294 26.30 14.14 -0.82
C GLY A 294 27.60 13.34 -0.71
N PRO A 295 28.18 13.26 0.51
CA PRO A 295 29.27 12.32 0.78
C PRO A 295 28.80 10.89 0.50
N ALA A 296 29.64 10.06 -0.12
CA ALA A 296 29.33 8.65 -0.39
C ALA A 296 28.85 7.89 0.87
N LEU A 297 29.40 8.25 2.03
CA LEU A 297 29.02 7.70 3.34
C LEU A 297 27.53 7.90 3.67
N VAL A 298 26.95 9.05 3.29
CA VAL A 298 25.54 9.36 3.56
C VAL A 298 24.64 8.47 2.69
N THR A 299 24.96 8.33 1.41
CA THR A 299 24.20 7.50 0.48
C THR A 299 24.20 6.04 0.92
N GLU A 300 25.36 5.50 1.27
CA GLU A 300 25.47 4.13 1.77
C GLU A 300 24.71 3.92 3.09
N GLY A 301 24.76 4.90 4.01
CA GLY A 301 24.00 4.86 5.26
C GLY A 301 22.49 4.74 5.03
N LEU A 302 21.95 5.44 4.03
CA LEU A 302 20.54 5.34 3.65
C LEU A 302 20.16 3.95 3.13
N PHE A 303 21.00 3.35 2.27
CA PHE A 303 20.77 1.99 1.77
C PHE A 303 20.85 0.94 2.87
N ARG A 304 21.84 1.04 3.77
CA ARG A 304 21.96 0.11 4.91
C ARG A 304 20.78 0.21 5.85
N SER A 305 20.34 1.43 6.18
CA SER A 305 19.12 1.63 6.98
C SER A 305 17.89 1.03 6.29
N ALA A 306 17.76 1.21 4.98
CA ALA A 306 16.69 0.58 4.20
C ALA A 306 16.76 -0.96 4.26
N LEU A 307 17.95 -1.54 4.17
CA LEU A 307 18.16 -2.99 4.27
C LEU A 307 17.81 -3.54 5.65
N ASP A 308 18.18 -2.85 6.72
CA ASP A 308 17.87 -3.26 8.09
C ASP A 308 16.35 -3.32 8.31
N HIS A 309 15.61 -2.35 7.77
CA HIS A 309 14.14 -2.37 7.81
C HIS A 309 13.54 -3.49 6.95
N ALA A 310 14.14 -3.80 5.80
CA ALA A 310 13.67 -4.84 4.89
C ALA A 310 13.97 -6.27 5.39
N ALA A 311 15.09 -6.47 6.08
CA ALA A 311 15.53 -7.77 6.57
C ALA A 311 14.58 -8.38 7.61
N ASN A 312 13.90 -7.52 8.38
CA ASN A 312 12.93 -7.93 9.39
C ASN A 312 11.57 -8.34 8.83
N GLN A 313 11.39 -8.35 7.50
CA GLN A 313 10.12 -8.71 6.86
C GLN A 313 10.17 -10.10 6.21
N SER A 314 9.38 -11.02 6.76
CA SER A 314 9.02 -12.27 6.09
C SER A 314 7.86 -12.01 5.13
N GLY A 315 8.20 -11.74 3.87
CA GLY A 315 7.23 -11.33 2.85
C GLY A 315 6.97 -12.38 1.78
N ALA A 316 5.76 -12.35 1.25
CA ALA A 316 5.38 -13.02 0.01
C ALA A 316 4.86 -11.97 -0.99
N GLY A 317 4.76 -12.37 -2.26
CA GLY A 317 4.22 -11.52 -3.32
C GLY A 317 5.01 -10.21 -3.50
N ARG A 318 4.30 -9.09 -3.42
CA ARG A 318 4.80 -7.75 -3.72
C ARG A 318 5.99 -7.33 -2.85
N GLN A 319 6.07 -7.82 -1.61
CA GLN A 319 7.18 -7.50 -0.71
C GLN A 319 8.53 -8.00 -1.25
N ASN A 320 8.55 -9.12 -1.97
CA ASN A 320 9.77 -9.63 -2.59
C ASN A 320 10.26 -8.71 -3.72
N ILE A 321 9.34 -8.11 -4.48
CA ILE A 321 9.67 -7.15 -5.53
C ILE A 321 10.31 -5.90 -4.95
N TRP A 322 9.78 -5.38 -3.83
CA TRP A 322 10.36 -4.22 -3.15
C TRP A 322 11.76 -4.49 -2.58
N ARG A 323 11.99 -5.69 -2.04
CA ARG A 323 13.31 -6.10 -1.57
C ARG A 323 14.29 -6.22 -2.74
N ALA A 324 13.88 -6.84 -3.84
CA ALA A 324 14.70 -6.92 -5.05
C ALA A 324 15.08 -5.54 -5.59
N GLN A 325 14.12 -4.60 -5.64
CA GLN A 325 14.37 -3.20 -6.00
C GLN A 325 15.46 -2.55 -5.13
N LEU A 326 15.38 -2.74 -3.81
CA LEU A 326 16.36 -2.21 -2.87
C LEU A 326 17.74 -2.81 -3.11
N PHE A 327 17.83 -4.14 -3.23
CA PHE A 327 19.10 -4.83 -3.47
C PHE A 327 19.76 -4.40 -4.78
N LEU A 328 19.00 -4.33 -5.88
CA LEU A 328 19.50 -3.89 -7.18
C LEU A 328 19.95 -2.43 -7.16
N ALA A 329 19.19 -1.55 -6.52
CA ALA A 329 19.56 -0.14 -6.38
C ALA A 329 20.85 0.05 -5.58
N PHE A 330 21.03 -0.73 -4.50
CA PHE A 330 22.24 -0.65 -3.70
C PHE A 330 23.44 -1.25 -4.42
N ALA A 331 23.29 -2.41 -5.06
CA ALA A 331 24.34 -3.02 -5.87
C ALA A 331 24.84 -2.05 -6.96
N LYS A 332 23.91 -1.43 -7.69
CA LYS A 332 24.22 -0.41 -8.71
C LYS A 332 24.96 0.80 -8.13
N HIS A 333 24.61 1.24 -6.92
CA HIS A 333 25.33 2.31 -6.24
C HIS A 333 26.78 1.91 -5.93
N LEU A 334 26.99 0.69 -5.42
CA LEU A 334 28.33 0.17 -5.11
C LEU A 334 29.20 -0.01 -6.36
N GLU A 335 28.62 -0.47 -7.46
CA GLU A 335 29.29 -0.59 -8.76
C GLU A 335 29.80 0.75 -9.31
N GLN A 336 29.09 1.84 -9.01
CA GLN A 336 29.49 3.20 -9.41
C GLN A 336 30.55 3.81 -8.48
N GLY A 337 30.82 3.18 -7.34
CA GLY A 337 31.80 3.64 -6.36
C GLY A 337 33.25 3.37 -6.77
N ARG A 338 34.21 4.14 -6.23
CA ARG A 338 35.65 3.96 -6.50
C ARG A 338 36.20 2.62 -6.01
N GLU A 339 35.52 1.99 -5.06
CA GLU A 339 35.92 0.73 -4.43
C GLU A 339 35.14 -0.48 -4.97
N ALA A 340 34.52 -0.38 -6.15
CA ALA A 340 33.71 -1.45 -6.74
C ALA A 340 34.46 -2.79 -6.82
N GLU A 341 35.74 -2.78 -7.18
CA GLU A 341 36.57 -3.99 -7.24
C GLU A 341 36.73 -4.66 -5.86
N ASN A 342 36.96 -3.86 -4.81
CA ASN A 342 37.07 -4.36 -3.44
C ASN A 342 35.74 -4.88 -2.89
N ARG A 343 34.61 -4.46 -3.48
CA ARG A 343 33.25 -4.81 -3.05
C ARG A 343 32.53 -5.76 -3.99
N ALA A 344 33.25 -6.39 -4.93
CA ALA A 344 32.66 -7.30 -5.92
C ALA A 344 31.83 -8.43 -5.26
N THR A 345 32.30 -9.00 -4.15
CA THR A 345 31.58 -10.05 -3.42
C THR A 345 30.26 -9.57 -2.83
N GLU A 346 30.21 -8.34 -2.30
CA GLU A 346 29.00 -7.75 -1.73
C GLU A 346 27.99 -7.43 -2.84
N ILE A 347 28.46 -6.85 -3.95
CA ILE A 347 27.64 -6.59 -5.15
C ILE A 347 27.00 -7.89 -5.65
N SER A 348 27.79 -8.95 -5.83
CA SER A 348 27.27 -10.26 -6.26
C SER A 348 26.28 -10.85 -5.25
N SER A 349 26.51 -10.65 -3.94
CA SER A 349 25.58 -11.10 -2.91
C SER A 349 24.23 -10.39 -3.00
N LEU A 350 24.22 -9.06 -3.15
CA LEU A 350 23.01 -8.26 -3.32
C LEU A 350 22.24 -8.66 -4.59
N GLN A 351 22.95 -8.83 -5.70
CA GLN A 351 22.36 -9.28 -6.97
C GLN A 351 21.74 -10.68 -6.84
N SER A 352 22.43 -11.63 -6.19
CA SER A 352 21.91 -12.97 -5.96
C SER A 352 20.68 -12.98 -5.03
N GLN A 353 20.65 -12.12 -4.02
CA GLN A 353 19.47 -11.94 -3.16
C GLN A 353 18.29 -11.34 -3.92
N ALA A 354 18.54 -10.38 -4.82
CA ALA A 354 17.53 -9.83 -5.71
C ALA A 354 16.97 -10.91 -6.65
N GLU A 355 17.85 -11.68 -7.29
CA GLU A 355 17.48 -12.79 -8.18
C GLU A 355 16.63 -13.83 -7.46
N THR A 356 17.01 -14.20 -6.24
CA THR A 356 16.24 -15.10 -5.39
C THR A 356 14.84 -14.53 -5.09
N ALA A 357 14.76 -13.25 -4.73
CA ALA A 357 13.47 -12.58 -4.46
C ALA A 357 12.58 -12.47 -5.70
N LEU A 358 13.17 -12.39 -6.90
CA LEU A 358 12.46 -12.34 -8.18
C LEU A 358 12.17 -13.72 -8.78
N GLY A 359 12.46 -14.80 -8.06
CA GLY A 359 12.24 -16.17 -8.53
C GLY A 359 13.17 -16.59 -9.68
N GLY A 360 14.41 -16.09 -9.69
CA GLY A 360 15.43 -16.41 -10.68
C GLY A 360 15.62 -15.37 -11.79
N ASN A 361 14.87 -14.27 -11.79
CA ASN A 361 15.05 -13.19 -12.76
C ASN A 361 16.09 -12.18 -12.27
N LYS A 362 16.96 -11.70 -13.16
CA LYS A 362 18.01 -10.74 -12.82
C LYS A 362 17.51 -9.30 -12.72
N ASP A 363 16.53 -8.97 -13.55
CA ASP A 363 15.99 -7.63 -13.70
C ASP A 363 14.49 -7.60 -13.40
N LEU A 364 14.01 -6.44 -12.99
CA LEU A 364 12.60 -6.18 -12.78
C LEU A 364 11.90 -5.92 -14.11
N SER A 365 10.82 -6.64 -14.38
CA SER A 365 9.98 -6.33 -15.54
C SER A 365 9.24 -5.00 -15.35
N PRO A 366 8.83 -4.31 -16.43
CA PRO A 366 7.99 -3.11 -16.33
C PRO A 366 6.71 -3.36 -15.51
N GLN A 367 6.11 -4.54 -15.64
CA GLN A 367 4.95 -4.95 -14.84
C GLN A 367 5.28 -5.04 -13.35
N GLN A 368 6.43 -5.63 -12.98
CA GLN A 368 6.88 -5.69 -11.58
C GLN A 368 7.18 -4.30 -11.02
N LEU A 369 7.75 -3.39 -11.81
CA LEU A 369 7.98 -2.00 -11.41
C LEU A 369 6.65 -1.27 -11.16
N ARG A 370 5.68 -1.40 -12.07
CA ARG A 370 4.33 -0.84 -11.87
C ARG A 370 3.67 -1.43 -10.63
N TRP A 371 3.69 -2.75 -10.51
CA TRP A 371 3.17 -3.45 -9.35
C TRP A 371 3.80 -2.92 -8.08
N ALA A 372 5.12 -2.76 -8.03
CA ALA A 372 5.82 -2.22 -6.88
C ALA A 372 5.42 -0.78 -6.54
N LEU A 373 5.13 0.09 -7.51
CA LEU A 373 4.84 1.50 -7.24
C LEU A 373 3.36 1.81 -6.98
N VAL A 374 2.41 1.10 -7.61
CA VAL A 374 0.96 1.36 -7.51
C VAL A 374 0.46 1.41 -6.06
N TYR A 375 -0.10 2.52 -5.61
CA TYR A 375 -0.61 2.60 -4.26
C TYR A 375 -2.08 2.13 -4.18
N LEU A 376 -2.34 1.23 -3.24
CA LEU A 376 -3.67 0.76 -2.89
C LEU A 376 -3.85 0.97 -1.38
N PRO A 377 -4.88 1.72 -0.93
CA PRO A 377 -5.13 1.88 0.49
C PRO A 377 -5.45 0.53 1.15
N PRO A 378 -5.25 0.40 2.47
CA PRO A 378 -5.57 -0.82 3.19
C PRO A 378 -7.08 -1.16 3.12
N PRO A 379 -7.46 -2.43 3.31
CA PRO A 379 -8.86 -2.84 3.41
C PRO A 379 -9.61 -2.05 4.50
N GLU A 380 -10.81 -1.58 4.15
CA GLU A 380 -11.67 -0.89 5.11
C GLU A 380 -12.46 -1.89 5.97
N GLU A 381 -12.95 -1.37 7.08
CA GLU A 381 -13.87 -2.08 7.94
C GLU A 381 -15.18 -2.37 7.23
N VAL A 382 -15.70 -3.58 7.42
CA VAL A 382 -17.12 -3.86 7.19
C VAL A 382 -17.83 -3.43 8.47
N ARG A 383 -18.63 -2.37 8.38
CA ARG A 383 -19.35 -1.81 9.52
C ARG A 383 -20.70 -2.51 9.66
N ALA A 384 -21.29 -2.40 10.85
CA ALA A 384 -22.65 -2.90 11.09
C ALA A 384 -23.66 -2.28 10.11
N GLU A 385 -23.54 -1.00 9.79
CA GLU A 385 -24.38 -0.29 8.79
C GLU A 385 -24.24 -0.81 7.35
N ASP A 386 -23.16 -1.53 7.03
CA ASP A 386 -23.02 -2.17 5.71
C ASP A 386 -23.78 -3.51 5.64
N VAL A 387 -24.27 -3.99 6.80
CA VAL A 387 -24.78 -5.32 7.07
C VAL A 387 -26.24 -5.30 7.56
N PHE A 388 -26.76 -4.16 8.02
CA PHE A 388 -28.14 -3.95 8.48
C PHE A 388 -28.75 -2.79 7.69
#